data_AF-A0A963MR34-F1
#
_entry.id   AF-A0A963MR34-F1
#
_cell.length_a   1.000
_cell.length_b   1.000
_cell.length_c   1.000
_cell.angle_alpha   90.00
_cell.angle_beta   90.00
_cell.angle_gamma   90.00
#
_symmetry.space_group_name_H-M   'P 1'
#
loop_
_entity.id
_entity.type
_entity.pdbx_description
1 polymer ?
#
loop_
_entity_poly.entity_id
_entity_poly.type
_entity_poly.pdbx_seq_one_letter_code
_entity_poly.pdbx_strand_id
1 'polypeptide(L)'
;MIQIISVRGTANLKNIKEDAEYIQSKNNKLNIYVHKGFDEDAFKIYQDILPYLKKDYAVKLTDHSPGAAIAALLMIYLYEDGFDIDRLINFSQPKFTNKQGALRYHTLPLTRIVNENDVVPLLPPATLVNALHGSYKHMGDEVILLKGVEYIYLEQHQAETKKVEGFWDNIDHESVKEHFIANYLKNINSILAKAIQVPYSSREVYLDQHAD
;
A
#
# COMPACT_ATOMS: atom_id res chain seq x y z
N MET A 1 16.72 11.86 16.37
CA MET A 1 17.31 10.58 15.91
C MET A 1 16.25 9.78 15.18
N ILE A 2 16.61 8.77 14.40
CA ILE A 2 15.65 7.98 13.60
C ILE A 2 15.75 6.49 13.97
N GLN A 3 14.62 5.80 14.02
CA GLN A 3 14.52 4.34 14.10
C GLN A 3 13.69 3.82 12.92
N ILE A 4 14.05 2.63 12.42
CA ILE A 4 13.47 2.06 11.21
C ILE A 4 12.80 0.73 11.56
N ILE A 5 11.56 0.57 11.12
CA ILE A 5 10.80 -0.67 11.19
C ILE A 5 10.60 -1.18 9.77
N SER A 6 10.91 -2.45 9.54
CA SER A 6 10.59 -3.11 8.27
C SER A 6 9.71 -4.31 8.50
N VAL A 7 8.59 -4.39 7.78
CA VAL A 7 7.64 -5.49 7.88
C VAL A 7 7.72 -6.34 6.61
N ARG A 8 8.08 -7.61 6.75
CA ARG A 8 8.16 -8.53 5.61
C ARG A 8 6.75 -8.94 5.16
N GLY A 9 6.53 -8.98 3.86
CA GLY A 9 5.36 -9.62 3.25
C GLY A 9 5.42 -11.16 3.28
N THR A 10 4.47 -11.79 2.58
CA THR A 10 4.45 -13.25 2.40
C THR A 10 5.38 -13.68 1.27
N ALA A 11 6.01 -14.85 1.44
CA ALA A 11 6.78 -15.49 0.36
C ALA A 11 5.88 -16.25 -0.63
N ASN A 12 4.58 -16.40 -0.33
CA ASN A 12 3.66 -17.21 -1.11
C ASN A 12 2.54 -16.36 -1.74
N LEU A 13 2.72 -16.03 -3.02
CA LEU A 13 1.78 -15.26 -3.83
C LEU A 13 0.40 -15.92 -3.98
N LYS A 14 0.30 -17.26 -3.87
CA LYS A 14 -1.00 -17.95 -3.91
C LYS A 14 -1.89 -17.54 -2.74
N ASN A 15 -1.29 -17.29 -1.58
CA ASN A 15 -2.02 -16.89 -0.39
C ASN A 15 -2.55 -15.46 -0.50
N ILE A 16 -2.04 -14.60 -1.38
CA ILE A 16 -2.46 -13.18 -1.41
C ILE A 16 -3.94 -13.03 -1.74
N LYS A 17 -4.50 -13.86 -2.62
CA LYS A 17 -5.95 -13.85 -2.92
C LYS A 17 -6.78 -14.37 -1.75
N GLU A 18 -6.27 -15.38 -1.04
CA GLU A 18 -6.91 -15.96 0.16
C GLU A 18 -6.79 -14.99 1.37
N ASP A 19 -5.64 -14.35 1.56
CA ASP A 19 -5.37 -13.32 2.57
C ASP A 19 -6.14 -12.03 2.28
N ALA A 20 -6.47 -11.78 1.02
CA ALA A 20 -7.37 -10.70 0.58
C ALA A 20 -8.84 -11.12 0.57
N GLU A 21 -9.17 -12.33 1.04
CA GLU A 21 -10.56 -12.66 1.36
C GLU A 21 -11.07 -11.63 2.35
N TYR A 22 -12.18 -11.03 1.97
CA TYR A 22 -12.74 -9.90 2.67
C TYR A 22 -13.19 -10.29 4.07
N ILE A 23 -12.46 -9.79 5.08
CA ILE A 23 -12.88 -9.86 6.47
C ILE A 23 -12.70 -8.48 7.08
N GLN A 24 -13.70 -7.62 6.91
CA GLN A 24 -13.69 -6.31 7.54
C GLN A 24 -14.17 -6.41 9.00
N SER A 25 -13.41 -5.84 9.93
CA SER A 25 -13.80 -5.74 11.33
C SER A 25 -13.63 -4.31 11.84
N LYS A 26 -14.45 -3.93 12.81
CA LYS A 26 -14.25 -2.68 13.52
C LYS A 26 -13.10 -2.85 14.51
N ASN A 27 -12.03 -2.10 14.34
CA ASN A 27 -10.97 -2.01 15.34
C ASN A 27 -11.47 -1.14 16.49
N ASN A 28 -11.56 -1.71 17.69
CA ASN A 28 -12.12 -1.02 18.85
C ASN A 28 -11.20 0.07 19.41
N LYS A 29 -9.87 -0.06 19.27
CA LYS A 29 -8.90 0.93 19.75
C LYS A 29 -8.84 2.14 18.81
N LEU A 30 -8.79 1.89 17.50
CA LEU A 30 -8.69 2.93 16.47
C LEU A 30 -10.05 3.51 16.06
N ASN A 31 -11.15 2.83 16.40
CA ASN A 31 -12.53 3.15 16.02
C ASN A 31 -12.71 3.36 14.50
N ILE A 32 -12.02 2.55 13.70
CA ILE A 32 -12.15 2.49 12.24
C ILE A 32 -12.41 1.05 11.79
N TYR A 33 -12.91 0.87 10.58
CA TYR A 33 -13.00 -0.45 10.00
C TYR A 33 -11.74 -0.79 9.21
N VAL A 34 -11.25 -2.00 9.41
CA VAL A 34 -9.98 -2.47 8.84
C VAL A 34 -10.10 -3.93 8.39
N HIS A 35 -9.15 -4.37 7.58
CA HIS A 35 -8.98 -5.78 7.28
C HIS A 35 -8.52 -6.52 8.53
N LYS A 36 -9.33 -7.48 9.01
CA LYS A 36 -9.14 -8.17 10.29
C LYS A 36 -7.78 -8.85 10.39
N GLY A 37 -7.36 -9.58 9.37
CA GLY A 37 -6.07 -10.29 9.38
C GLY A 37 -4.88 -9.34 9.48
N PHE A 38 -4.90 -8.23 8.74
CA PHE A 38 -3.81 -7.25 8.78
C PHE A 38 -3.78 -6.51 10.12
N ASP A 39 -4.95 -6.25 10.71
CA ASP A 39 -5.07 -5.63 12.03
C ASP A 39 -4.53 -6.50 13.15
N GLU A 40 -4.91 -7.79 13.15
CA GLU A 40 -4.44 -8.76 14.14
C GLU A 40 -2.91 -8.92 14.10
N ASP A 41 -2.32 -8.97 12.91
CA ASP A 41 -0.87 -9.10 12.76
C ASP A 41 -0.15 -7.79 13.10
N ALA A 42 -0.68 -6.64 12.68
CA ALA A 42 -0.13 -5.33 13.04
C ALA A 42 -0.15 -5.12 14.56
N PHE A 43 -1.21 -5.54 15.24
CA PHE A 43 -1.32 -5.42 16.69
C PHE A 43 -0.32 -6.31 17.43
N LYS A 44 -0.12 -7.57 16.98
CA LYS A 44 0.90 -8.46 17.55
C LYS A 44 2.31 -7.86 17.39
N ILE A 45 2.63 -7.37 16.19
CA ILE A 45 3.93 -6.72 15.93
C ILE A 45 4.08 -5.48 16.82
N TYR A 46 3.05 -4.64 16.89
CA TYR A 46 3.04 -3.46 17.75
C TYR A 46 3.39 -3.81 19.20
N GLN A 47 2.72 -4.83 19.77
CA GLN A 47 2.98 -5.26 21.15
C GLN A 47 4.41 -5.80 21.34
N ASP A 48 4.94 -6.54 20.38
CA ASP A 48 6.28 -7.13 20.44
C ASP A 48 7.38 -6.08 20.36
N ILE A 49 7.24 -5.09 19.46
CA ILE A 49 8.30 -4.10 19.24
C ILE A 49 8.26 -2.94 20.24
N LEU A 50 7.11 -2.64 20.84
CA LEU A 50 6.90 -1.46 21.68
C LEU A 50 7.96 -1.27 22.79
N PRO A 51 8.41 -2.32 23.51
CA PRO A 51 9.44 -2.18 24.55
C PRO A 51 10.82 -1.73 24.02
N TYR A 52 11.08 -1.88 22.72
CA TYR A 52 12.36 -1.55 22.09
C TYR A 52 12.37 -0.19 21.40
N LEU A 53 11.20 0.42 21.22
CA LEU A 53 11.06 1.71 20.54
C LEU A 53 11.34 2.87 21.50
N LYS A 54 11.99 3.92 20.98
CA LYS A 54 12.27 5.14 21.73
C LYS A 54 11.33 6.26 21.29
N LYS A 55 10.66 6.92 22.24
CA LYS A 55 9.67 7.98 21.96
C LYS A 55 10.30 9.26 21.40
N ASP A 56 11.56 9.53 21.72
CA ASP A 56 12.32 10.68 21.22
C ASP A 56 12.97 10.45 19.84
N TYR A 57 12.71 9.29 19.23
CA TYR A 57 13.21 8.94 17.90
C TYR A 57 12.04 8.96 16.92
N ALA A 58 12.22 9.63 15.79
CA ALA A 58 11.26 9.59 14.70
C ALA A 58 11.25 8.21 14.05
N VAL A 59 10.07 7.71 13.70
CA VAL A 59 9.87 6.37 13.14
C VAL A 59 9.77 6.44 11.62
N LYS A 60 10.58 5.62 10.94
CA LYS A 60 10.42 5.31 9.53
C LYS A 60 9.94 3.88 9.35
N LEU A 61 9.00 3.68 8.45
CA LEU A 61 8.48 2.36 8.11
C LEU A 61 8.67 2.05 6.63
N THR A 62 8.85 0.76 6.32
CA THR A 62 8.83 0.23 4.94
C THR A 62 8.55 -1.27 4.95
N ASP A 63 8.18 -1.83 3.81
CA ASP A 63 7.58 -3.16 3.72
C ASP A 63 7.29 -3.51 2.25
N HIS A 64 6.67 -4.65 2.00
CA HIS A 64 6.16 -5.00 0.68
C HIS A 64 4.94 -5.92 0.80
N SER A 65 4.02 -5.83 -0.16
CA SER A 65 2.92 -6.79 -0.34
C SER A 65 1.98 -6.81 0.89
N PRO A 66 1.54 -7.92 1.55
CA PRO A 66 0.65 -7.78 2.71
C PRO A 66 1.33 -7.09 3.89
N GLY A 67 2.68 -7.12 3.95
CA GLY A 67 3.46 -6.36 4.93
C GLY A 67 3.19 -4.86 4.86
N ALA A 68 2.77 -4.35 3.70
CA ALA A 68 2.43 -2.95 3.49
C ALA A 68 1.15 -2.50 4.16
N ALA A 69 0.11 -3.33 4.10
CA ALA A 69 -1.11 -3.06 4.84
C ALA A 69 -0.86 -3.15 6.36
N ILE A 70 -0.07 -4.14 6.77
CA ILE A 70 0.31 -4.35 8.19
C ILE A 70 1.12 -3.16 8.72
N ALA A 71 2.11 -2.69 7.96
CA ALA A 71 2.93 -1.53 8.33
C ALA A 71 2.13 -0.23 8.36
N ALA A 72 1.17 -0.04 7.46
CA ALA A 72 0.26 1.11 7.51
C ALA A 72 -0.60 1.12 8.78
N LEU A 73 -1.12 -0.05 9.20
CA LEU A 73 -1.83 -0.18 10.48
C LEU A 73 -0.90 0.00 11.68
N LEU A 74 0.32 -0.53 11.62
CA LEU A 74 1.35 -0.32 12.63
C LEU A 74 1.71 1.16 12.79
N MET A 75 1.85 1.89 11.69
CA MET A 75 2.04 3.34 11.68
C MET A 75 0.90 4.06 12.43
N ILE A 76 -0.35 3.67 12.18
CA ILE A 76 -1.52 4.24 12.86
C ILE A 76 -1.49 3.92 14.38
N TYR A 77 -1.17 2.69 14.77
CA TYR A 77 -1.04 2.33 16.18
C TYR A 77 0.05 3.15 16.89
N LEU A 78 1.21 3.32 16.26
CA LEU A 78 2.32 4.10 16.80
C LEU A 78 1.96 5.59 16.89
N TYR A 79 1.30 6.13 15.86
CA TYR A 79 0.82 7.51 15.86
C TYR A 79 -0.18 7.77 17.00
N GLU A 80 -1.18 6.90 17.18
CA GLU A 80 -2.17 7.02 18.27
C GLU A 80 -1.53 6.84 19.66
N ASP A 81 -0.39 6.17 19.76
CA ASP A 81 0.40 6.05 20.99
C ASP A 81 1.38 7.23 21.18
N GLY A 82 1.40 8.21 20.27
CA GLY A 82 2.20 9.44 20.38
C GLY A 82 3.66 9.29 19.95
N PHE A 83 3.99 8.33 19.08
CA PHE A 83 5.28 8.33 18.38
C PHE A 83 5.31 9.40 17.29
N ASP A 84 6.48 10.01 17.09
CA ASP A 84 6.74 10.88 15.94
C ASP A 84 6.96 10.02 14.69
N ILE A 85 6.09 10.19 13.68
CA ILE A 85 6.15 9.43 12.43
C ILE A 85 6.82 10.31 11.37
N ASP A 86 8.04 9.95 10.96
CA ASP A 86 8.73 10.63 9.86
C ASP A 86 8.06 10.30 8.52
N ARG A 87 7.93 9.00 8.21
CA ARG A 87 7.29 8.51 6.98
C ARG A 87 7.07 7.00 6.98
N LEU A 88 6.13 6.59 6.13
CA LEU A 88 6.02 5.23 5.62
C LEU A 88 6.12 5.25 4.10
N ILE A 89 7.10 4.53 3.55
CA ILE A 89 7.19 4.26 2.11
C ILE A 89 7.01 2.76 1.92
N ASN A 90 5.92 2.37 1.26
CA ASN A 90 5.62 0.96 1.02
C ASN A 90 5.50 0.60 -0.45
N PHE A 91 5.56 -0.69 -0.73
CA PHE A 91 5.56 -1.24 -2.07
C PHE A 91 4.42 -2.25 -2.19
N SER A 92 3.61 -2.11 -3.24
CA SER A 92 2.51 -3.04 -3.52
C SER A 92 1.47 -3.16 -2.39
N GLN A 93 1.04 -2.03 -1.82
CA GLN A 93 0.12 -2.04 -0.68
C GLN A 93 -1.30 -2.46 -1.08
N PRO A 94 -1.87 -3.58 -0.59
CA PRO A 94 -3.30 -3.82 -0.69
C PRO A 94 -4.08 -2.86 0.23
N LYS A 95 -5.35 -2.62 -0.09
CA LYS A 95 -6.22 -1.76 0.74
C LYS A 95 -6.45 -2.43 2.10
N PHE A 96 -6.42 -1.64 3.16
CA PHE A 96 -6.53 -2.16 4.53
C PHE A 96 -7.66 -1.54 5.35
N THR A 97 -8.30 -0.48 4.86
CA THR A 97 -9.39 0.23 5.56
C THR A 97 -10.46 0.73 4.61
N ASN A 98 -11.58 1.22 5.15
CA ASN A 98 -12.64 1.85 4.36
C ASN A 98 -12.41 3.35 4.18
N LYS A 99 -13.31 4.01 3.43
CA LYS A 99 -13.26 5.47 3.21
C LYS A 99 -13.16 6.28 4.50
N GLN A 100 -13.86 5.88 5.56
CA GLN A 100 -13.84 6.62 6.83
C GLN A 100 -12.48 6.51 7.53
N GLY A 101 -11.86 5.33 7.54
CA GLY A 101 -10.53 5.15 8.11
C GLY A 101 -9.45 5.88 7.29
N ALA A 102 -9.50 5.77 5.96
CA ALA A 102 -8.61 6.51 5.07
C ALA A 102 -8.72 8.04 5.26
N LEU A 103 -9.96 8.54 5.42
CA LEU A 103 -10.19 9.96 5.71
C LEU A 103 -9.72 10.35 7.12
N ARG A 104 -9.82 9.47 8.12
CA ARG A 104 -9.39 9.79 9.49
C ARG A 104 -7.89 10.02 9.59
N TYR A 105 -7.09 9.24 8.84
CA TYR A 105 -5.63 9.23 8.92
C TYR A 105 -4.94 9.81 7.68
N HIS A 106 -5.67 10.59 6.87
CA HIS A 106 -5.19 11.12 5.59
C HIS A 106 -3.98 12.07 5.68
N THR A 107 -3.67 12.57 6.87
CA THR A 107 -2.54 13.46 7.11
C THR A 107 -1.25 12.71 7.47
N LEU A 108 -1.32 11.39 7.68
CA LEU A 108 -0.12 10.61 7.97
C LEU A 108 0.78 10.52 6.73
N PRO A 109 2.11 10.61 6.90
CA PRO A 109 3.07 10.68 5.79
C PRO A 109 3.31 9.30 5.15
N LEU A 110 2.28 8.79 4.46
CA LEU A 110 2.30 7.53 3.71
C LEU A 110 2.45 7.78 2.21
N THR A 111 3.48 7.22 1.61
CA THR A 111 3.64 7.15 0.15
C THR A 111 3.65 5.69 -0.30
N ARG A 112 2.73 5.36 -1.20
CA ARG A 112 2.59 4.03 -1.79
C ARG A 112 3.29 3.99 -3.14
N ILE A 113 4.23 3.07 -3.29
CA ILE A 113 4.88 2.78 -4.56
C ILE A 113 4.20 1.58 -5.19
N VAL A 114 3.75 1.72 -6.44
CA VAL A 114 3.04 0.68 -7.18
C VAL A 114 3.66 0.50 -8.56
N ASN A 115 3.89 -0.74 -8.97
CA ASN A 115 4.14 -1.03 -10.38
C ASN A 115 2.81 -0.94 -11.13
N GLU A 116 2.84 -0.35 -12.32
CA GLU A 116 1.67 -0.12 -13.14
C GLU A 116 0.82 -1.38 -13.40
N ASN A 117 1.48 -2.52 -13.56
CA ASN A 117 0.88 -3.82 -13.88
C ASN A 117 0.72 -4.75 -12.65
N ASP A 118 0.97 -4.26 -11.44
CA ASP A 118 0.77 -5.04 -10.21
C ASP A 118 -0.69 -5.01 -9.76
N VAL A 119 -1.30 -6.19 -9.67
CA VAL A 119 -2.71 -6.37 -9.28
C VAL A 119 -2.95 -6.31 -7.77
N VAL A 120 -1.93 -6.52 -6.95
CA VAL A 120 -2.11 -6.65 -5.49
C VAL A 120 -2.63 -5.37 -4.83
N PRO A 121 -2.19 -4.15 -5.22
CA PRO A 121 -2.78 -2.91 -4.72
C PRO A 121 -4.28 -2.76 -4.98
N LEU A 122 -4.85 -3.56 -5.88
CA LEU A 122 -6.27 -3.51 -6.17
C LEU A 122 -7.10 -4.32 -5.19
N LEU A 123 -6.48 -5.24 -4.45
CA LEU A 123 -7.14 -6.06 -3.45
C LEU A 123 -7.34 -5.30 -2.12
N PRO A 124 -8.44 -5.53 -1.39
CA PRO A 124 -9.69 -6.12 -1.88
C PRO A 124 -10.35 -5.24 -2.97
N PRO A 125 -11.14 -5.81 -3.90
CA PRO A 125 -11.79 -5.04 -4.97
C PRO A 125 -12.67 -3.91 -4.41
N ALA A 126 -12.64 -2.73 -5.03
CA ALA A 126 -13.46 -1.60 -4.59
C ALA A 126 -14.98 -1.82 -4.80
N THR A 127 -15.32 -2.76 -5.69
CA THR A 127 -16.69 -3.25 -5.95
C THR A 127 -17.24 -4.08 -4.79
N LEU A 128 -16.38 -4.57 -3.90
CA LEU A 128 -16.79 -5.27 -2.70
C LEU A 128 -17.24 -4.23 -1.65
N VAL A 129 -18.51 -3.88 -1.74
CA VAL A 129 -19.16 -2.87 -0.89
C VAL A 129 -20.01 -3.58 0.16
N ASN A 130 -19.89 -3.14 1.41
CA ASN A 130 -20.82 -3.52 2.47
C ASN A 130 -21.74 -2.37 2.84
N ALA A 131 -23.02 -2.66 3.07
CA ALA A 131 -24.02 -1.66 3.40
C ALA A 131 -23.73 -0.88 4.70
N LEU A 132 -23.05 -1.50 5.67
CA LEU A 132 -22.79 -0.90 6.98
C LEU A 132 -21.55 0.01 6.99
N HIS A 133 -20.56 -0.29 6.17
CA HIS A 133 -19.23 0.32 6.33
C HIS A 133 -18.51 0.65 5.01
N GLY A 134 -19.19 0.53 3.87
CA GLY A 134 -18.68 0.97 2.56
C GLY A 134 -17.61 0.05 1.96
N SER A 135 -16.92 0.54 0.94
CA SER A 135 -15.81 -0.17 0.27
C SER A 135 -14.44 0.18 0.86
N TYR A 136 -13.49 -0.72 0.60
CA TYR A 136 -12.07 -0.49 0.87
C TYR A 136 -11.52 0.69 0.05
N LYS A 137 -10.66 1.48 0.68
CA LYS A 137 -9.99 2.63 0.09
C LYS A 137 -8.51 2.63 0.46
N HIS A 138 -7.72 3.19 -0.44
CA HIS A 138 -6.33 3.52 -0.16
C HIS A 138 -6.24 4.79 0.69
N MET A 139 -5.08 4.97 1.30
CA MET A 139 -4.65 6.15 2.04
C MET A 139 -3.25 6.52 1.54
N GLY A 140 -2.87 7.79 1.66
CA GLY A 140 -1.56 8.29 1.28
C GLY A 140 -1.40 8.55 -0.22
N ASP A 141 -0.28 9.20 -0.54
CA ASP A 141 0.11 9.53 -1.91
C ASP A 141 0.54 8.28 -2.67
N GLU A 142 0.50 8.34 -3.99
CA GLU A 142 0.83 7.21 -4.87
C GLU A 142 1.89 7.60 -5.90
N VAL A 143 2.92 6.78 -6.01
CA VAL A 143 3.90 6.80 -7.09
C VAL A 143 3.70 5.54 -7.93
N ILE A 144 3.28 5.73 -9.17
CA ILE A 144 3.15 4.65 -10.14
C ILE A 144 4.44 4.57 -10.94
N LEU A 145 5.12 3.43 -10.86
CA LEU A 145 6.32 3.12 -11.62
C LEU A 145 5.90 2.63 -13.01
N LEU A 146 6.36 3.34 -14.03
CA LEU A 146 6.21 2.93 -15.42
C LEU A 146 7.48 2.19 -15.89
N LYS A 147 7.40 1.48 -17.01
CA LYS A 147 8.60 0.92 -17.66
C LYS A 147 9.46 2.09 -18.18
N GLY A 148 10.76 2.05 -17.95
CA GLY A 148 11.71 3.07 -18.42
C GLY A 148 12.15 4.05 -17.34
N VAL A 149 12.19 5.34 -17.68
CA VAL A 149 12.65 6.41 -16.76
C VAL A 149 11.49 7.24 -16.20
N GLU A 150 10.27 6.89 -16.59
CA GLU A 150 9.04 7.63 -16.33
C GLU A 150 8.31 7.14 -15.07
N TYR A 151 7.63 8.07 -14.39
CA TYR A 151 6.75 7.75 -13.26
C TYR A 151 5.55 8.71 -13.21
N ILE A 152 4.49 8.31 -12.51
CA ILE A 152 3.36 9.20 -12.19
C ILE A 152 3.35 9.42 -10.68
N TYR A 153 3.13 10.66 -10.25
CA TYR A 153 2.85 11.01 -8.87
C TYR A 153 1.41 11.49 -8.74
N LEU A 154 0.70 10.97 -7.75
CA LEU A 154 -0.65 11.34 -7.40
C LEU A 154 -0.72 11.68 -5.92
N GLU A 155 -1.22 12.87 -5.60
CA GLU A 155 -1.63 13.16 -4.23
C GLU A 155 -2.83 12.28 -3.85
N GLN A 156 -2.98 11.97 -2.56
CA GLN A 156 -4.04 11.06 -2.06
C GLN A 156 -5.42 11.34 -2.69
N HIS A 157 -5.84 12.61 -2.75
CA HIS A 157 -7.15 13.00 -3.29
C HIS A 157 -7.33 12.64 -4.78
N GLN A 158 -6.23 12.63 -5.55
CA GLN A 158 -6.20 12.26 -6.96
C GLN A 158 -6.13 10.74 -7.12
N ALA A 159 -5.38 10.05 -6.26
CA ALA A 159 -5.28 8.59 -6.26
C ALA A 159 -6.64 7.92 -5.97
N GLU A 160 -7.47 8.51 -5.10
CA GLU A 160 -8.79 7.96 -4.76
C GLU A 160 -9.86 8.10 -5.86
N THR A 161 -9.72 9.11 -6.72
CA THR A 161 -10.73 9.46 -7.75
C THR A 161 -10.48 8.79 -9.09
N LYS A 162 -9.26 8.34 -9.34
CA LYS A 162 -8.87 7.64 -10.57
C LYS A 162 -9.28 6.18 -10.46
N LYS A 163 -10.40 5.86 -11.09
CA LYS A 163 -10.99 4.53 -11.12
C LYS A 163 -10.08 3.57 -11.88
N VAL A 164 -9.55 2.59 -11.16
CA VAL A 164 -8.92 1.40 -11.74
C VAL A 164 -10.03 0.43 -12.20
N GLU A 165 -10.91 0.88 -13.08
CA GLU A 165 -11.89 0.03 -13.75
C GLU A 165 -11.18 -0.65 -14.95
N GLY A 166 -11.26 -2.00 -15.03
CA GLY A 166 -10.69 -2.80 -16.14
C GLY A 166 -9.51 -3.71 -15.81
N PHE A 167 -8.96 -3.65 -14.60
CA PHE A 167 -7.72 -4.39 -14.24
C PHE A 167 -7.98 -5.82 -13.72
N TRP A 168 -9.21 -6.13 -13.28
CA TRP A 168 -9.58 -7.47 -12.79
C TRP A 168 -9.72 -8.50 -13.90
N ASP A 169 -9.97 -8.04 -15.13
CA ASP A 169 -10.28 -8.91 -16.25
C ASP A 169 -9.03 -9.62 -16.79
N ASN A 170 -7.82 -9.18 -16.38
CA ASN A 170 -6.52 -9.67 -16.85
C ASN A 170 -5.56 -10.07 -15.71
N ILE A 171 -6.02 -10.78 -14.67
CA ILE A 171 -5.06 -11.45 -13.76
C ILE A 171 -4.38 -12.59 -14.53
N ASP A 172 -3.25 -12.29 -15.15
CA ASP A 172 -2.41 -13.23 -15.87
C ASP A 172 -1.06 -13.46 -15.15
N HIS A 173 -0.14 -14.19 -15.79
CA HIS A 173 1.20 -14.43 -15.23
C HIS A 173 2.07 -13.17 -15.13
N GLU A 174 1.84 -12.14 -15.92
CA GLU A 174 2.62 -10.90 -15.89
C GLU A 174 2.30 -10.09 -14.63
N SER A 175 1.04 -10.02 -14.25
CA SER A 175 0.62 -9.33 -13.02
C SER A 175 1.30 -9.88 -11.76
N VAL A 176 1.50 -11.20 -11.71
CA VAL A 176 2.20 -11.89 -10.61
C VAL A 176 3.71 -11.60 -10.65
N LYS A 177 4.30 -11.46 -11.84
CA LYS A 177 5.71 -11.08 -11.97
C LYS A 177 5.93 -9.66 -11.48
N GLU A 178 5.12 -8.71 -11.92
CA GLU A 178 5.25 -7.28 -11.59
C GLU A 178 5.12 -7.00 -10.09
N HIS A 179 4.47 -7.90 -9.36
CA HIS A 179 4.37 -7.86 -7.92
C HIS A 179 5.69 -8.07 -7.16
N PHE A 180 6.65 -8.84 -7.70
CA PHE A 180 7.89 -9.15 -6.97
C PHE A 180 8.72 -7.88 -6.70
N ILE A 181 9.25 -7.74 -5.48
CA ILE A 181 10.09 -6.60 -5.08
C ILE A 181 11.30 -6.39 -6.00
N ALA A 182 11.83 -7.44 -6.63
CA ALA A 182 12.91 -7.33 -7.61
C ALA A 182 12.52 -6.48 -8.83
N ASN A 183 11.26 -6.55 -9.29
CA ASN A 183 10.77 -5.76 -10.41
C ASN A 183 10.50 -4.30 -10.01
N TYR A 184 10.01 -4.06 -8.80
CA TYR A 184 9.98 -2.73 -8.21
C TYR A 184 11.38 -2.08 -8.20
N LEU A 185 12.39 -2.79 -7.69
CA LEU A 185 13.77 -2.31 -7.65
C LEU A 185 14.33 -2.06 -9.06
N LYS A 186 14.04 -2.93 -10.02
CA LYS A 186 14.43 -2.75 -11.43
C LYS A 186 13.85 -1.46 -12.02
N ASN A 187 12.55 -1.22 -11.84
CA ASN A 187 11.88 -0.04 -12.36
C ASN A 187 12.38 1.23 -11.66
N ILE A 188 12.54 1.20 -10.33
CA ILE A 188 13.10 2.31 -9.55
C ILE A 188 14.51 2.66 -10.04
N ASN A 189 15.39 1.66 -10.22
CA ASN A 189 16.75 1.90 -10.71
C ASN A 189 16.77 2.52 -12.12
N SER A 190 15.82 2.12 -12.97
CA SER A 190 15.67 2.71 -14.31
C SER A 190 15.21 4.16 -14.21
N ILE A 191 14.20 4.44 -13.37
CA ILE A 191 13.69 5.79 -13.09
C ILE A 191 14.78 6.69 -12.51
N LEU A 192 15.58 6.21 -11.56
CA LEU A 192 16.65 7.00 -10.94
C LEU A 192 17.73 7.48 -11.93
N ALA A 193 17.80 6.92 -13.14
CA ALA A 193 18.70 7.41 -14.17
C ALA A 193 18.34 8.81 -14.70
N LYS A 194 17.05 9.19 -14.69
CA LYS A 194 16.59 10.50 -15.20
C LYS A 194 15.34 11.08 -14.53
N ALA A 195 14.44 10.23 -14.04
CA ALA A 195 13.21 10.54 -13.31
C ALA A 195 12.31 11.54 -14.01
N ILE A 196 11.55 11.07 -15.00
CA ILE A 196 10.61 11.89 -15.76
C ILE A 196 9.20 11.70 -15.20
N GLN A 197 8.65 12.71 -14.51
CA GLN A 197 7.24 12.67 -14.14
C GLN A 197 6.37 12.92 -15.37
N VAL A 198 5.38 12.05 -15.59
CA VAL A 198 4.38 12.17 -16.67
C VAL A 198 2.97 12.29 -16.08
N PRO A 199 2.00 12.91 -16.79
CA PRO A 199 0.64 12.97 -16.31
C PRO A 199 -0.02 11.59 -16.35
N TYR A 200 -0.94 11.33 -15.42
CA TYR A 200 -1.68 10.05 -15.36
C TYR A 200 -2.43 9.70 -16.65
N SER A 201 -2.88 10.70 -17.42
CA SER A 201 -3.54 10.46 -18.71
C SER A 201 -2.64 9.83 -19.76
N SER A 202 -1.32 9.82 -19.55
CA SER A 202 -0.36 9.15 -20.45
C SER A 202 -0.08 7.70 -20.07
N ARG A 203 -0.70 7.18 -19.01
CA ARG A 203 -0.48 5.83 -18.45
C ARG A 203 -0.62 4.72 -19.50
N GLU A 204 -1.67 4.77 -20.32
CA GLU A 204 -1.97 3.72 -21.30
C GLU A 204 -0.87 3.51 -22.34
N VAL A 205 -0.08 4.54 -22.64
CA VAL A 205 1.06 4.44 -23.57
C VAL A 205 2.10 3.42 -23.10
N TYR A 206 2.15 3.16 -21.79
CA TYR A 206 3.13 2.27 -21.15
C TYR A 206 2.56 0.88 -20.83
N LEU A 207 1.29 0.62 -21.13
CA LEU A 207 0.64 -0.69 -20.94
C LEU A 207 1.08 -1.69 -22.04
N ASP A 208 1.11 -1.25 -23.30
CA ASP A 208 1.25 -2.13 -24.46
C ASP A 208 2.66 -2.24 -25.04
N GLN A 209 3.65 -1.51 -24.51
CA GLN A 209 4.87 -1.34 -25.28
C GLN A 209 5.75 -2.59 -25.41
N HIS A 210 5.72 -3.57 -24.50
CA HIS A 210 6.61 -4.74 -24.60
C HIS A 210 5.89 -6.03 -24.17
N ALA A 211 4.95 -6.49 -24.99
CA ALA A 211 4.59 -7.90 -25.09
C ALA A 211 5.65 -8.59 -25.98
N ASP A 212 6.83 -8.83 -25.42
CA ASP A 212 7.88 -9.67 -26.02
C ASP A 212 8.15 -10.90 -25.13
#